data_AF-A0A964R9E6-F1
#
_entry.id   AF-A0A964R9E6-F1
#
_cell.length_a   1.000
_cell.length_b   1.000
_cell.length_c   1.000
_cell.angle_alpha   90.00
_cell.angle_beta   90.00
_cell.angle_gamma   90.00
#
_symmetry.space_group_name_H-M   'P 1'
#
loop_
_entity.id
_entity.type
_entity.pdbx_description
1 polymer ?
#
loop_
_entity_poly.entity_id
_entity_poly.type
_entity_poly.pdbx_seq_one_letter_code
_entity_poly.pdbx_strand_id
1 'polypeptide(L)'
;MKLLQWCKLLPADNQRFGYWRTFLASLTIGPVLLVALGAALDFLEIRSVHLSFRILLLTPLPGLLIPWLWNRRAVAHGAPPVWMVQGRTFQRWAIAMTSLVTAVFLAYAIEGARAARAWQAVEARLKQRGEPLTYEDLLGPKVPDDQNFARHPLMDGLLSHTATNDAQGRTAFRWTGQRKLAELQDALRFPEAVSEKPTDGKPLRRTGPDLEALASVLKSGTNRAKRTVYDPGQAEPRETNDLFHLPIPPAVMPAPQAVLFAFEGRRAILDQVAEATRRPRAQYDIRYADSFNALLPHLAIHKSMVVKLRTRAAARVAAGDTVGAAEDIETILRLADLIGEDPVLIGYLVQMALQTIAYSAFWDGTSQHAWSDAQLAAFQRRFEGLKQRDSLVKAFRGERIGGEIAFELMRQGGLDPNIFGAMESDGSGNSFGWGLVPRAWLLQNQAYHSSVMVQVVDALQRCDPERGIATKGSIWETERIDQTLLDTAGRRFHPGLLHPYRIFTHMLLPALAKVHAKADRSLTTSRLAITVAGLERHRLATGSYPKALGDLVPKWVPTVPLDPMDGQPLRYRLNADGSFTLYSVGTNHADDGGVMSKSKDAEHPDWVWPPNHPTDERRLF
;
A
#
# COMPACT_ATOMS: atom_id res chain seq x y z
N MET A 1 -4.60 -20.27 -65.75
CA MET A 1 -5.37 -19.76 -66.92
C MET A 1 -5.75 -20.86 -67.90
N LYS A 2 -4.81 -21.63 -68.48
CA LYS A 2 -5.13 -22.76 -69.38
C LYS A 2 -5.99 -23.86 -68.73
N LEU A 3 -5.78 -24.14 -67.44
CA LEU A 3 -6.58 -25.13 -66.68
C LEU A 3 -8.07 -24.73 -66.54
N LEU A 4 -8.37 -23.45 -66.38
CA LEU A 4 -9.73 -22.93 -66.17
C LEU A 4 -10.56 -22.86 -67.47
N GLN A 5 -9.88 -22.68 -68.62
CA GLN A 5 -10.50 -22.79 -69.95
C GLN A 5 -10.82 -24.25 -70.30
N TRP A 6 -10.00 -25.19 -69.85
CA TRP A 6 -10.21 -26.62 -70.09
C TRP A 6 -11.44 -27.17 -69.33
N CYS A 7 -11.70 -26.66 -68.13
CA CYS A 7 -12.87 -27.07 -67.32
C CYS A 7 -14.22 -26.46 -67.75
N LYS A 8 -14.31 -25.72 -68.87
CA LYS A 8 -15.53 -25.00 -69.32
C LYS A 8 -16.18 -24.09 -68.24
N LEU A 9 -15.42 -23.67 -67.24
CA LEU A 9 -15.92 -22.80 -66.15
C LEU A 9 -15.98 -21.31 -66.53
N LEU A 10 -15.64 -20.96 -67.77
CA LEU A 10 -15.68 -19.59 -68.29
C LEU A 10 -16.43 -19.53 -69.63
N PRO A 11 -17.40 -18.61 -69.81
CA PRO A 11 -18.15 -18.48 -71.05
C PRO A 11 -17.31 -17.87 -72.18
N ALA A 12 -17.56 -18.30 -73.42
CA ALA A 12 -16.76 -18.01 -74.61
C ALA A 12 -16.87 -16.56 -75.16
N ASP A 13 -17.77 -15.74 -74.62
CA ASP A 13 -17.92 -14.35 -75.05
C ASP A 13 -16.91 -13.41 -74.38
N ASN A 14 -16.12 -12.72 -75.21
CA ASN A 14 -15.05 -11.79 -74.80
C ASN A 14 -15.49 -10.72 -73.79
N GLN A 15 -16.78 -10.33 -73.77
CA GLN A 15 -17.28 -9.34 -72.81
C GLN A 15 -17.42 -9.88 -71.37
N ARG A 16 -17.70 -11.17 -71.18
CA ARG A 16 -17.79 -11.79 -69.84
C ARG A 16 -16.42 -12.03 -69.22
N PHE A 17 -15.36 -12.03 -70.03
CA PHE A 17 -13.98 -12.28 -69.61
C PHE A 17 -13.34 -11.10 -68.85
N GLY A 18 -13.80 -9.86 -69.12
CA GLY A 18 -13.31 -8.65 -68.45
C GLY A 18 -13.62 -8.64 -66.94
N TYR A 19 -14.84 -9.05 -66.56
CA TYR A 19 -15.27 -9.14 -65.16
C TYR A 19 -14.39 -10.09 -64.34
N TRP A 20 -14.13 -11.30 -64.85
CA TRP A 20 -13.33 -12.30 -64.16
C TRP A 20 -11.86 -11.90 -64.01
N ARG A 21 -11.28 -11.18 -64.99
CA ARG A 21 -9.94 -10.58 -64.85
C ARG A 21 -9.87 -9.52 -63.75
N THR A 22 -10.84 -8.60 -63.70
CA THR A 22 -10.90 -7.58 -62.64
C THR A 22 -11.17 -8.18 -61.26
N PHE A 23 -11.99 -9.23 -61.19
CA PHE A 23 -12.29 -9.98 -59.98
C PHE A 23 -11.04 -10.70 -59.44
N LEU A 24 -10.29 -11.38 -60.32
CA LEU A 24 -9.03 -12.06 -59.95
C LEU A 24 -7.92 -11.06 -59.58
N ALA A 25 -7.88 -9.88 -60.22
CA ALA A 25 -6.94 -8.81 -59.88
C ALA A 25 -7.26 -8.17 -58.51
N SER A 26 -8.53 -7.96 -58.15
CA SER A 26 -8.89 -7.44 -56.82
C SER A 26 -8.63 -8.45 -55.70
N LEU A 27 -8.77 -9.75 -55.99
CA LEU A 27 -8.41 -10.86 -55.10
C LEU A 27 -6.91 -10.96 -54.81
N THR A 28 -6.05 -10.39 -55.65
CA THR A 28 -4.59 -10.41 -55.46
C THR A 28 -4.04 -9.10 -54.89
N ILE A 29 -4.60 -7.94 -55.28
CA ILE A 29 -4.18 -6.64 -54.78
C ILE A 29 -4.65 -6.40 -53.33
N GLY A 30 -5.85 -6.86 -52.98
CA GLY A 30 -6.40 -6.73 -51.62
C GLY A 30 -5.47 -7.30 -50.54
N PRO A 31 -5.05 -8.58 -50.63
CA PRO A 31 -4.12 -9.18 -49.69
C PRO A 31 -2.78 -8.46 -49.58
N VAL A 32 -2.23 -7.93 -50.68
CA VAL A 32 -0.93 -7.23 -50.67
C VAL A 32 -1.00 -5.88 -49.95
N LEU A 33 -2.04 -5.08 -50.21
CA LEU A 33 -2.28 -3.83 -49.47
C LEU A 33 -2.57 -4.09 -47.99
N LEU A 34 -3.22 -5.22 -47.69
CA LEU A 34 -3.47 -5.65 -46.32
C LEU A 34 -2.22 -6.10 -45.56
N VAL A 35 -1.30 -6.81 -46.22
CA VAL A 35 0.00 -7.18 -45.65
C VAL A 35 0.84 -5.93 -45.41
N ALA A 36 0.83 -4.96 -46.33
CA ALA A 36 1.48 -3.67 -46.14
C ALA A 36 0.87 -2.86 -44.98
N LEU A 37 -0.47 -2.87 -44.83
CA LEU A 37 -1.17 -2.24 -43.71
C LEU A 37 -0.87 -2.94 -42.38
N GLY A 38 -0.83 -4.28 -42.35
CA GLY A 38 -0.42 -5.07 -41.20
C GLY A 38 1.02 -4.77 -40.77
N ALA A 39 1.95 -4.69 -41.73
CA ALA A 39 3.34 -4.31 -41.48
C ALA A 39 3.48 -2.86 -40.98
N ALA A 40 2.67 -1.93 -41.49
CA ALA A 40 2.63 -0.55 -41.00
C ALA A 40 2.06 -0.44 -39.58
N LEU A 41 1.07 -1.29 -39.22
CA LEU A 41 0.52 -1.38 -37.87
C LEU A 41 1.52 -1.98 -36.87
N ASP A 42 2.36 -2.93 -37.30
CA ASP A 42 3.47 -3.45 -36.50
C ASP A 42 4.60 -2.41 -36.34
N PHE A 43 4.89 -1.61 -37.37
CA PHE A 43 5.89 -0.53 -37.33
C PHE A 43 5.51 0.64 -36.42
N LEU A 44 4.22 0.89 -36.20
CA LEU A 44 3.69 1.96 -35.33
C LEU A 44 3.49 1.52 -33.86
N GLU A 45 3.96 0.32 -33.46
CA GLU A 45 3.76 -0.28 -32.13
C GLU A 45 2.29 -0.33 -31.66
N ILE A 46 1.32 -0.29 -32.57
CA ILE A 46 -0.12 -0.43 -32.27
C ILE A 46 -0.42 -1.93 -32.11
N ARG A 47 0.10 -2.55 -31.04
CA ARG A 47 -0.21 -3.94 -30.64
C ARG A 47 -1.64 -4.10 -30.09
N SER A 48 -2.47 -3.05 -30.13
CA SER A 48 -3.78 -2.96 -29.45
C SER A 48 -4.96 -3.58 -30.20
N VAL A 49 -4.74 -4.20 -31.36
CA VAL A 49 -5.82 -4.81 -32.15
C VAL A 49 -5.74 -6.33 -31.97
N HIS A 50 -6.71 -6.90 -31.24
CA HIS A 50 -6.86 -8.34 -30.99
C HIS A 50 -6.69 -9.14 -32.28
N LEU A 51 -6.09 -10.34 -32.22
CA LEU A 51 -5.90 -11.21 -33.39
C LEU A 51 -7.21 -11.43 -34.18
N SER A 52 -8.35 -11.52 -33.49
CA SER A 52 -9.69 -11.63 -34.10
C SER A 52 -10.11 -10.40 -34.91
N PHE A 53 -9.67 -9.21 -34.49
CA PHE A 53 -9.95 -7.93 -35.15
C PHE A 53 -8.95 -7.66 -36.28
N ARG A 54 -7.71 -8.15 -36.13
CA ARG A 54 -6.75 -8.32 -37.24
C ARG A 54 -7.31 -9.27 -38.29
N ILE A 55 -7.91 -10.40 -37.90
CA ILE A 55 -8.57 -11.35 -38.81
C ILE A 55 -9.78 -10.69 -39.49
N LEU A 56 -10.56 -9.86 -38.80
CA LEU A 56 -11.68 -9.12 -39.41
C LEU A 56 -11.18 -8.11 -40.47
N LEU A 57 -10.08 -7.40 -40.19
CA LEU A 57 -9.38 -6.55 -41.16
C LEU A 57 -8.65 -7.37 -42.24
N LEU A 58 -8.24 -8.61 -41.94
CA LEU A 58 -7.51 -9.55 -42.81
C LEU A 58 -8.38 -10.44 -43.69
N THR A 59 -9.67 -10.55 -43.40
CA THR A 59 -10.61 -11.15 -44.34
C THR A 59 -10.75 -10.21 -45.55
N PRO A 60 -10.80 -10.76 -46.78
CA PRO A 60 -10.83 -9.98 -48.01
C PRO A 60 -12.19 -9.31 -48.23
N LEU A 61 -12.84 -8.80 -47.19
CA LEU A 61 -14.05 -7.99 -47.29
C LEU A 61 -13.84 -6.79 -48.23
N PRO A 62 -12.72 -6.03 -48.20
CA PRO A 62 -12.50 -4.97 -49.18
C PRO A 62 -12.34 -5.49 -50.62
N GLY A 63 -11.64 -6.63 -50.79
CA GLY A 63 -11.38 -7.24 -52.10
C GLY A 63 -12.61 -7.92 -52.73
N LEU A 64 -13.53 -8.43 -51.91
CA LEU A 64 -14.83 -9.00 -52.29
C LEU A 64 -15.89 -7.92 -52.53
N LEU A 65 -15.75 -6.74 -51.92
CA LEU A 65 -16.65 -5.60 -52.12
C LEU A 65 -16.39 -4.84 -53.42
N ILE A 66 -15.16 -4.85 -53.96
CA ILE A 66 -14.81 -4.13 -55.21
C ILE A 66 -15.61 -4.63 -56.43
N PRO A 67 -15.77 -5.96 -56.67
CA PRO A 67 -16.66 -6.47 -57.72
C PRO A 67 -18.15 -6.17 -57.46
N TRP A 68 -18.53 -6.05 -56.18
CA TRP A 68 -19.88 -5.78 -55.70
C TRP A 68 -20.29 -4.30 -55.89
N LEU A 69 -19.32 -3.38 -55.74
CA LEU A 69 -19.47 -1.94 -55.92
C LEU A 69 -19.54 -1.52 -57.41
N TRP A 70 -19.00 -2.33 -58.33
CA TRP A 70 -18.99 -2.06 -59.78
C TRP A 70 -20.27 -2.50 -60.52
N ASN A 71 -21.40 -2.28 -59.85
CA ASN A 71 -22.72 -2.82 -60.15
C ASN A 71 -23.29 -2.39 -61.54
N ARG A 72 -22.94 -1.21 -62.05
CA ARG A 72 -23.46 -0.74 -63.35
C ARG A 72 -22.85 -1.44 -64.57
N ARG A 73 -21.56 -1.79 -64.54
CA ARG A 73 -20.88 -2.44 -65.67
C ARG A 73 -21.03 -3.97 -65.62
N ALA A 74 -21.11 -4.55 -64.43
CA ALA A 74 -21.28 -6.00 -64.26
C ALA A 74 -22.67 -6.50 -64.73
N VAL A 75 -23.74 -5.73 -64.47
CA VAL A 75 -25.09 -6.06 -64.97
C VAL A 75 -25.18 -5.81 -66.48
N ALA A 76 -24.52 -4.76 -67.01
CA ALA A 76 -24.40 -4.53 -68.45
C ALA A 76 -23.63 -5.64 -69.19
N HIS A 77 -22.84 -6.46 -68.48
CA HIS A 77 -22.12 -7.61 -69.02
C HIS A 77 -22.71 -8.98 -68.57
N GLY A 78 -23.95 -9.00 -68.04
CA GLY A 78 -24.75 -10.24 -67.90
C GLY A 78 -24.97 -10.79 -66.47
N ALA A 79 -24.74 -10.02 -65.41
CA ALA A 79 -25.06 -10.43 -64.03
C ALA A 79 -26.58 -10.35 -63.71
N PRO A 80 -27.13 -11.17 -62.78
CA PRO A 80 -28.57 -11.22 -62.48
C PRO A 80 -29.19 -9.88 -62.00
N PRO A 81 -30.50 -9.61 -62.24
CA PRO A 81 -31.13 -8.31 -61.93
C PRO A 81 -31.27 -7.98 -60.43
N VAL A 82 -31.24 -8.99 -59.54
CA VAL A 82 -31.33 -8.81 -58.07
C VAL A 82 -30.23 -7.89 -57.52
N TRP A 83 -29.13 -7.76 -58.27
CA TRP A 83 -27.99 -6.91 -57.93
C TRP A 83 -28.26 -5.41 -58.15
N MET A 84 -29.23 -5.05 -59.00
CA MET A 84 -29.51 -3.66 -59.38
C MET A 84 -30.21 -2.84 -58.28
N VAL A 85 -30.96 -3.50 -57.38
CA VAL A 85 -31.87 -2.85 -56.41
C VAL A 85 -31.20 -2.60 -55.05
N GLN A 86 -30.20 -3.40 -54.66
CA GLN A 86 -29.51 -3.29 -53.37
C GLN A 86 -28.21 -2.44 -53.40
N GLY A 87 -27.74 -2.03 -54.58
CA GLY A 87 -26.40 -1.45 -54.75
C GLY A 87 -26.16 -0.08 -54.12
N ARG A 88 -27.12 0.86 -54.21
CA ARG A 88 -26.92 2.24 -53.72
C ARG A 88 -27.03 2.36 -52.19
N THR A 89 -28.01 1.68 -51.60
CA THR A 89 -28.18 1.62 -50.15
C THR A 89 -27.01 0.89 -49.52
N PHE A 90 -26.62 -0.26 -50.07
CA PHE A 90 -25.45 -1.00 -49.59
C PHE A 90 -24.13 -0.25 -49.78
N GLN A 91 -23.92 0.44 -50.91
CA GLN A 91 -22.73 1.30 -51.11
C GLN A 91 -22.67 2.43 -50.07
N ARG A 92 -23.81 3.05 -49.74
CA ARG A 92 -23.88 4.05 -48.66
C ARG A 92 -23.53 3.43 -47.29
N TRP A 93 -24.04 2.23 -47.00
CA TRP A 93 -23.69 1.49 -45.78
C TRP A 93 -22.22 1.10 -45.72
N ALA A 94 -21.64 0.63 -46.82
CA ALA A 94 -20.21 0.26 -46.90
C ALA A 94 -19.30 1.48 -46.74
N ILE A 95 -19.63 2.62 -47.36
CA ILE A 95 -18.93 3.89 -47.16
C ILE A 95 -19.09 4.36 -45.72
N ALA A 96 -20.31 4.34 -45.17
CA ALA A 96 -20.55 4.73 -43.77
C ALA A 96 -19.76 3.85 -42.79
N MET A 97 -19.73 2.53 -43.01
CA MET A 97 -18.97 1.59 -42.20
C MET A 97 -17.46 1.82 -42.31
N THR A 98 -16.94 2.02 -43.53
CA THR A 98 -15.50 2.28 -43.75
C THR A 98 -15.08 3.61 -43.12
N SER A 99 -15.91 4.65 -43.28
CA SER A 99 -15.69 5.96 -42.64
C SER A 99 -15.75 5.85 -41.12
N LEU A 100 -16.69 5.07 -40.57
CA LEU A 100 -16.79 4.81 -39.13
C LEU A 100 -15.54 4.07 -38.61
N VAL A 101 -15.11 3.00 -39.29
CA VAL A 101 -13.89 2.25 -38.92
C VAL A 101 -12.66 3.15 -39.01
N THR A 102 -12.55 3.97 -40.04
CA THR A 102 -11.43 4.92 -40.22
C THR A 102 -11.45 6.00 -39.13
N ALA A 103 -12.62 6.54 -38.81
CA ALA A 103 -12.77 7.53 -37.74
C ALA A 103 -12.42 6.95 -36.37
N VAL A 104 -12.88 5.72 -36.08
CA VAL A 104 -12.50 4.99 -34.86
C VAL A 104 -10.99 4.76 -34.83
N PHE A 105 -10.38 4.27 -35.92
CA PHE A 105 -8.94 4.06 -35.99
C PHE A 105 -8.15 5.36 -35.76
N LEU A 106 -8.54 6.45 -36.40
CA LEU A 106 -7.92 7.75 -36.23
C LEU A 106 -8.07 8.26 -34.78
N ALA A 107 -9.23 8.04 -34.15
CA ALA A 107 -9.44 8.35 -32.75
C ALA A 107 -8.48 7.56 -31.84
N TYR A 108 -8.34 6.24 -32.05
CA TYR A 108 -7.38 5.42 -31.29
C TYR A 108 -5.92 5.88 -31.49
N ALA A 109 -5.53 6.22 -32.72
CA ALA A 109 -4.18 6.71 -33.02
C ALA A 109 -3.90 8.07 -32.38
N ILE A 110 -4.84 9.02 -32.48
CA ILE A 110 -4.74 10.34 -31.84
C ILE A 110 -4.67 10.18 -30.32
N GLU A 111 -5.52 9.34 -29.73
CA GLU A 111 -5.52 9.10 -28.29
C GLU A 111 -4.22 8.42 -27.82
N GLY A 112 -3.69 7.46 -28.58
CA GLY A 112 -2.37 6.88 -28.32
C GLY A 112 -1.26 7.93 -28.32
N ALA A 113 -1.22 8.79 -29.35
CA ALA A 113 -0.21 9.85 -29.46
C ALA A 113 -0.36 10.94 -28.38
N ARG A 114 -1.59 11.22 -27.92
CA ARG A 114 -1.84 12.13 -26.79
C ARG A 114 -1.37 11.53 -25.47
N ALA A 115 -1.69 10.26 -25.23
CA ALA A 115 -1.30 9.55 -24.01
C ALA A 115 0.23 9.39 -23.91
N ALA A 116 0.89 9.03 -25.02
CA ALA A 116 2.35 8.91 -25.07
C ALA A 116 3.04 10.24 -24.76
N ARG A 117 2.58 11.35 -25.36
CA ARG A 117 3.12 12.69 -25.05
C ARG A 117 2.90 13.10 -23.60
N ALA A 118 1.74 12.79 -23.03
CA ALA A 118 1.45 13.08 -21.63
C ALA A 118 2.41 12.33 -20.69
N TRP A 119 2.62 11.03 -20.93
CA TRP A 119 3.57 10.24 -20.16
C TRP A 119 5.01 10.73 -20.33
N GLN A 120 5.47 10.96 -21.57
CA GLN A 120 6.81 11.47 -21.86
C GLN A 120 7.08 12.81 -21.15
N ALA A 121 6.09 13.71 -21.09
CA ALA A 121 6.23 14.98 -20.38
C ALA A 121 6.40 14.78 -18.86
N VAL A 122 5.64 13.86 -18.26
CA VAL A 122 5.78 13.51 -16.83
C VAL A 122 7.14 12.88 -16.55
N GLU A 123 7.55 11.91 -17.37
CA GLU A 123 8.83 11.22 -17.22
C GLU A 123 10.02 12.18 -17.39
N ALA A 124 9.98 13.08 -18.38
CA ALA A 124 11.00 14.09 -18.58
C ALA A 124 11.09 15.05 -17.37
N ARG A 125 9.95 15.44 -16.80
CA ARG A 125 9.90 16.27 -15.59
C ARG A 125 10.48 15.54 -14.37
N LEU A 126 10.19 14.25 -14.20
CA LEU A 126 10.76 13.43 -13.13
C LEU A 126 12.29 13.34 -13.25
N LYS A 127 12.79 13.05 -14.46
CA LYS A 127 14.23 13.00 -14.76
C LYS A 127 14.93 14.33 -14.50
N GLN A 128 14.34 15.44 -14.98
CA GLN A 128 14.90 16.77 -14.77
C GLN A 128 15.02 17.13 -13.28
N ARG A 129 14.10 16.64 -12.45
CA ARG A 129 14.09 16.86 -11.01
C ARG A 129 14.96 15.88 -10.22
N GLY A 130 15.54 14.86 -10.87
CA GLY A 130 16.26 13.78 -10.19
C GLY A 130 15.36 12.92 -9.30
N GLU A 131 14.07 12.83 -9.61
CA GLU A 131 13.16 11.93 -8.90
C GLU A 131 13.43 10.46 -9.30
N PRO A 132 13.41 9.50 -8.37
CA PRO A 132 13.67 8.10 -8.67
C PRO A 132 12.58 7.53 -9.57
N LEU A 133 12.98 6.79 -10.60
CA LEU A 133 12.05 6.17 -11.54
C LEU A 133 11.83 4.69 -11.24
N THR A 134 12.81 4.03 -10.63
CA THR A 134 12.71 2.63 -10.22
C THR A 134 12.91 2.45 -8.72
N TYR A 135 12.55 1.27 -8.21
CA TYR A 135 12.81 0.93 -6.81
C TYR A 135 14.31 0.84 -6.51
N GLU A 136 15.13 0.46 -7.49
CA GLU A 136 16.59 0.45 -7.37
C GLU A 136 17.14 1.86 -7.19
N ASP A 137 16.64 2.85 -7.94
CA ASP A 137 17.00 4.27 -7.77
C ASP A 137 16.64 4.78 -6.38
N LEU A 138 15.47 4.36 -5.85
CA LEU A 138 14.95 4.79 -4.56
C LEU A 138 15.63 4.12 -3.36
N LEU A 139 15.99 2.85 -3.48
CA LEU A 139 16.63 2.07 -2.42
C LEU A 139 18.15 2.28 -2.37
N GLY A 140 18.77 2.52 -3.53
CA GLY A 140 20.21 2.60 -3.67
C GLY A 140 20.90 1.22 -3.64
N PRO A 141 22.19 1.16 -3.25
CA PRO A 141 22.97 -0.07 -3.28
C PRO A 141 22.43 -1.10 -2.28
N LYS A 142 22.64 -2.39 -2.61
CA LYS A 142 22.23 -3.48 -1.72
C LYS A 142 22.93 -3.39 -0.37
N VAL A 143 22.18 -3.61 0.70
CA VAL A 143 22.71 -3.69 2.06
C VAL A 143 23.53 -4.98 2.21
N PRO A 144 24.78 -4.93 2.70
CA PRO A 144 25.59 -6.12 2.98
C PRO A 144 24.87 -7.12 3.90
N ASP A 145 25.06 -8.42 3.66
CA ASP A 145 24.29 -9.47 4.34
C ASP A 145 24.52 -9.52 5.86
N ASP A 146 25.71 -9.15 6.34
CA ASP A 146 26.05 -9.03 7.76
C ASP A 146 25.35 -7.83 8.44
N GLN A 147 25.05 -6.79 7.67
CA GLN A 147 24.37 -5.58 8.12
C GLN A 147 22.85 -5.59 7.90
N ASN A 148 22.34 -6.53 7.11
CA ASN A 148 20.94 -6.60 6.69
C ASN A 148 20.12 -7.49 7.63
N PHE A 149 19.17 -6.92 8.38
CA PHE A 149 18.23 -7.66 9.23
C PHE A 149 17.45 -8.75 8.47
N ALA A 150 17.04 -8.50 7.22
CA ALA A 150 16.28 -9.47 6.43
C ALA A 150 17.10 -10.72 6.06
N ARG A 151 18.43 -10.63 6.12
CA ARG A 151 19.38 -11.74 5.88
C ARG A 151 19.74 -12.50 7.15
N HIS A 152 19.23 -12.09 8.31
CA HIS A 152 19.44 -12.84 9.53
C HIS A 152 18.70 -14.19 9.46
N PRO A 153 19.25 -15.31 9.99
CA PRO A 153 18.57 -16.60 9.97
C PRO A 153 17.15 -16.61 10.56
N LEU A 154 16.83 -15.62 11.40
CA LEU A 154 15.47 -15.36 11.89
C LEU A 154 14.48 -15.07 10.75
N MET A 155 14.87 -14.24 9.78
CA MET A 155 14.02 -13.71 8.70
C MET A 155 14.28 -14.36 7.34
N ASP A 156 15.48 -14.94 7.16
CA ASP A 156 15.89 -15.56 5.91
C ASP A 156 14.89 -16.64 5.47
N GLY A 157 14.61 -16.70 4.17
CA GLY A 157 13.62 -17.60 3.59
C GLY A 157 12.16 -17.09 3.62
N LEU A 158 11.83 -16.06 4.41
CA LEU A 158 10.43 -15.62 4.60
C LEU A 158 9.80 -15.02 3.32
N LEU A 159 10.61 -14.33 2.53
CA LEU A 159 10.20 -13.70 1.27
C LEU A 159 10.73 -14.44 0.04
N SER A 160 11.19 -15.68 0.20
CA SER A 160 11.72 -16.45 -0.94
C SER A 160 10.62 -16.83 -1.93
N HIS A 161 11.00 -16.82 -3.21
CA HIS A 161 10.15 -17.19 -4.34
C HIS A 161 10.90 -18.16 -5.23
N THR A 162 10.17 -19.09 -5.85
CA THR A 162 10.68 -19.97 -6.91
C THR A 162 10.07 -19.58 -8.25
N ALA A 163 10.92 -19.42 -9.26
CA ALA A 163 10.48 -19.22 -10.64
C ALA A 163 9.95 -20.55 -11.20
N THR A 164 8.74 -20.51 -11.75
CA THR A 164 8.07 -21.62 -12.44
C THR A 164 7.57 -21.11 -13.78
N ASN A 165 7.57 -21.93 -14.82
CA ASN A 165 6.94 -21.53 -16.08
C ASN A 165 5.48 -21.98 -16.07
N ASP A 166 4.56 -21.08 -16.45
CA ASP A 166 3.16 -21.44 -16.68
C ASP A 166 3.01 -22.31 -17.94
N ALA A 167 1.80 -22.80 -18.19
CA ALA A 167 1.50 -23.64 -19.36
C ALA A 167 1.75 -22.92 -20.70
N GLN A 168 1.92 -21.60 -20.69
CA GLN A 168 2.20 -20.75 -21.85
C GLN A 168 3.69 -20.35 -21.94
N GLY A 169 4.56 -20.90 -21.08
CA GLY A 169 5.99 -20.62 -21.06
C GLY A 169 6.37 -19.28 -20.43
N ARG A 170 5.44 -18.58 -19.76
CA ARG A 170 5.73 -17.33 -19.03
C ARG A 170 6.24 -17.68 -17.64
N THR A 171 7.30 -17.01 -17.21
CA THR A 171 7.84 -17.20 -15.86
C THR A 171 6.91 -16.57 -14.81
N ALA A 172 6.23 -17.42 -14.05
CA ALA A 172 5.47 -17.08 -12.85
C ALA A 172 6.32 -17.31 -11.59
N PHE A 173 6.13 -16.51 -10.56
CA PHE A 173 6.87 -16.63 -9.31
C PHE A 173 5.94 -17.11 -8.22
N ARG A 174 6.25 -18.27 -7.64
CA ARG A 174 5.50 -18.84 -6.52
C ARG A 174 6.24 -18.53 -5.23
N TRP A 175 5.54 -17.91 -4.29
CA TRP A 175 6.08 -17.70 -2.93
C TRP A 175 6.27 -19.03 -2.22
N THR A 176 7.44 -19.23 -1.60
CA THR A 176 7.85 -20.46 -0.90
C THR A 176 8.17 -20.23 0.58
N GLY A 177 7.90 -19.03 1.10
CA GLY A 177 8.15 -18.67 2.50
C GLY A 177 7.09 -19.13 3.51
N GLN A 178 6.06 -19.89 3.08
CA GLN A 178 4.94 -20.33 3.94
C GLN A 178 5.43 -21.09 5.17
N ARG A 179 6.42 -21.97 4.98
CA ARG A 179 6.99 -22.77 6.07
C ARG A 179 7.67 -21.86 7.11
N LYS A 180 8.53 -20.95 6.65
CA LYS A 180 9.21 -19.98 7.52
C LYS A 180 8.22 -19.09 8.26
N LEU A 181 7.16 -18.66 7.58
CA LEU A 181 6.07 -17.90 8.19
C LEU A 181 5.40 -18.70 9.32
N ALA A 182 5.04 -19.96 9.06
CA ALA A 182 4.40 -20.82 10.06
C ALA A 182 5.31 -21.09 11.26
N GLU A 183 6.60 -21.35 11.02
CA GLU A 183 7.63 -21.51 12.07
C GLU A 183 7.71 -20.28 12.97
N LEU A 184 7.77 -19.07 12.39
CA LEU A 184 7.80 -17.81 13.15
C LEU A 184 6.50 -17.54 13.90
N GLN A 185 5.35 -17.82 13.28
CA GLN A 185 4.04 -17.67 13.93
C GLN A 185 3.88 -18.60 15.13
N ASP A 186 4.38 -19.83 15.03
CA ASP A 186 4.39 -20.82 16.12
C ASP A 186 5.37 -20.40 17.23
N ALA A 187 6.60 -20.02 16.85
CA ALA A 187 7.62 -19.56 17.79
C ALA A 187 7.19 -18.31 18.56
N LEU A 188 6.50 -17.36 17.91
CA LEU A 188 6.00 -16.13 18.55
C LEU A 188 4.64 -16.29 19.22
N ARG A 189 4.03 -17.48 19.18
CA ARG A 189 2.65 -17.66 19.64
C ARG A 189 2.56 -17.51 21.16
N PHE A 190 1.65 -16.67 21.63
CA PHE A 190 1.43 -16.41 23.06
C PHE A 190 -0.06 -16.12 23.30
N PRO A 191 -0.66 -16.51 24.45
CA PRO A 191 -2.07 -16.24 24.72
C PRO A 191 -2.38 -14.74 24.68
N GLU A 192 -3.55 -14.41 24.15
CA GLU A 192 -4.13 -13.07 24.29
C GLU A 192 -5.23 -13.14 25.35
N ALA A 193 -5.23 -12.18 26.28
CA ALA A 193 -6.33 -12.06 27.23
C ALA A 193 -7.58 -11.58 26.48
N VAL A 194 -8.65 -12.38 26.52
CA VAL A 194 -9.96 -11.92 26.06
C VAL A 194 -10.43 -10.90 27.09
N SER A 195 -10.42 -9.61 26.73
CA SER A 195 -11.07 -8.61 27.57
C SER A 195 -12.55 -8.95 27.66
N GLU A 196 -13.09 -9.16 28.86
CA GLU A 196 -14.54 -9.23 29.05
C GLU A 196 -15.16 -7.98 28.41
N LYS A 197 -16.05 -8.18 27.44
CA LYS A 197 -16.80 -7.07 26.86
C LYS A 197 -17.67 -6.49 27.98
N PRO A 198 -17.62 -5.17 28.25
CA PRO A 198 -18.56 -4.57 29.19
C PRO A 198 -19.99 -4.88 28.72
N THR A 199 -20.84 -5.32 29.65
CA THR A 199 -22.22 -5.73 29.38
C THR A 199 -23.05 -4.61 28.74
N ASP A 200 -22.66 -3.34 28.92
CA ASP A 200 -23.33 -2.14 28.40
C ASP A 200 -22.37 -1.14 27.71
N GLY A 201 -21.48 -1.58 26.81
CA GLY A 201 -20.71 -0.61 26.02
C GLY A 201 -19.60 -1.12 25.11
N LYS A 202 -19.07 -0.21 24.28
CA LYS A 202 -17.83 -0.44 23.53
C LYS A 202 -16.68 -0.65 24.52
N PRO A 203 -15.77 -1.62 24.28
CA PRO A 203 -14.65 -1.86 25.18
C PRO A 203 -13.81 -0.59 25.35
N LEU A 204 -13.50 -0.24 26.60
CA LEU A 204 -12.54 0.81 26.90
C LEU A 204 -11.17 0.36 26.38
N ARG A 205 -10.54 1.19 25.55
CA ARG A 205 -9.26 0.87 24.93
C ARG A 205 -8.18 1.00 26.01
N ARG A 206 -7.80 -0.10 26.66
CA ARG A 206 -6.68 -0.12 27.62
C ARG A 206 -5.37 0.23 26.92
N THR A 207 -4.50 0.99 27.60
CA THR A 207 -3.17 1.37 27.07
C THR A 207 -2.22 0.19 26.94
N GLY A 208 -2.45 -0.90 27.67
CA GLY A 208 -1.56 -2.06 27.78
C GLY A 208 -2.29 -3.38 28.00
N PRO A 209 -1.54 -4.50 28.08
CA PRO A 209 -2.10 -5.82 28.32
C PRO A 209 -2.74 -5.92 29.71
N ASP A 210 -3.84 -6.66 29.82
CA ASP A 210 -4.40 -7.04 31.12
C ASP A 210 -3.57 -8.18 31.71
N LEU A 211 -2.60 -7.84 32.57
CA LEU A 211 -1.70 -8.82 33.18
C LEU A 211 -2.44 -9.80 34.07
N GLU A 212 -3.52 -9.39 34.75
CA GLU A 212 -4.31 -10.26 35.63
C GLU A 212 -5.11 -11.28 34.81
N ALA A 213 -5.83 -10.83 33.78
CA ALA A 213 -6.55 -11.72 32.89
C ALA A 213 -5.59 -12.68 32.17
N LEU A 214 -4.43 -12.18 31.73
CA LEU A 214 -3.41 -13.00 31.08
C LEU A 214 -2.80 -14.03 32.05
N ALA A 215 -2.49 -13.64 33.28
CA ALA A 215 -1.99 -14.54 34.30
C ALA A 215 -3.00 -15.64 34.65
N SER A 216 -4.30 -15.32 34.73
CA SER A 216 -5.38 -16.30 34.95
C SER A 216 -5.41 -17.36 33.83
N VAL A 217 -5.33 -16.91 32.58
CA VAL A 217 -5.26 -17.81 31.41
C VAL A 217 -4.02 -18.69 31.46
N LEU A 218 -2.85 -18.12 31.79
CA LEU A 218 -1.59 -18.85 31.83
C LEU A 218 -1.54 -19.88 32.97
N LYS A 219 -2.07 -19.54 34.15
CA LYS A 219 -2.15 -20.45 35.31
C LYS A 219 -3.13 -21.60 35.08
N SER A 220 -4.24 -21.34 34.38
CA SER A 220 -5.24 -22.39 34.13
C SER A 220 -4.79 -23.40 33.07
N GLY A 221 -3.88 -23.02 32.16
CA GLY A 221 -3.41 -23.90 31.08
C GLY A 221 -4.50 -24.31 30.08
N THR A 222 -5.65 -23.61 30.08
CA THR A 222 -6.86 -24.01 29.34
C THR A 222 -6.94 -23.47 27.92
N ASN A 223 -6.09 -22.51 27.54
CA ASN A 223 -6.13 -21.90 26.21
C ASN A 223 -5.46 -22.82 25.17
N ARG A 224 -6.19 -23.81 24.65
CA ARG A 224 -5.74 -24.73 23.59
C ARG A 224 -6.15 -24.17 22.23
N ALA A 225 -5.20 -23.62 21.47
CA ALA A 225 -5.42 -23.14 20.11
C ALA A 225 -4.90 -24.14 19.08
N LYS A 226 -5.63 -24.34 17.97
CA LYS A 226 -5.24 -25.22 16.87
C LYS A 226 -3.85 -24.86 16.31
N ARG A 227 -3.01 -25.87 16.05
CA ARG A 227 -1.67 -25.76 15.46
C ARG A 227 -1.63 -26.47 14.11
N THR A 228 -0.97 -25.88 13.12
CA THR A 228 -0.65 -26.52 11.84
C THR A 228 0.80 -27.01 11.93
N VAL A 229 1.02 -28.32 11.94
CA VAL A 229 2.35 -28.95 12.09
C VAL A 229 2.80 -29.51 10.74
N TYR A 230 4.05 -29.23 10.38
CA TYR A 230 4.71 -29.77 9.19
C TYR A 230 5.69 -30.86 9.62
N ASP A 231 5.33 -32.12 9.40
CA ASP A 231 6.21 -33.24 9.74
C ASP A 231 7.29 -33.41 8.65
N PRO A 232 8.55 -33.71 9.01
CA PRO A 232 9.62 -33.94 8.05
C PRO A 232 9.25 -35.05 7.04
N GLY A 233 9.29 -34.73 5.74
CA GLY A 233 8.98 -35.69 4.67
C GLY A 233 7.51 -35.75 4.25
N GLN A 234 6.61 -34.96 4.86
CA GLN A 234 5.22 -34.82 4.39
C GLN A 234 4.99 -33.48 3.67
N ALA A 235 4.25 -33.53 2.56
CA ALA A 235 3.92 -32.36 1.75
C ALA A 235 2.71 -31.56 2.30
N GLU A 236 1.79 -32.25 2.99
CA GLU A 236 0.62 -31.63 3.59
C GLU A 236 0.77 -31.52 5.12
N PRO A 237 0.40 -30.38 5.72
CA PRO A 237 0.46 -30.22 7.16
C PRO A 237 -0.69 -30.94 7.88
N ARG A 238 -0.49 -31.30 9.15
CA ARG A 238 -1.56 -31.81 10.04
C ARG A 238 -2.02 -30.76 11.04
N GLU A 239 -3.29 -30.80 11.43
CA GLU A 239 -3.80 -30.01 12.56
C GLU A 239 -3.61 -30.75 13.89
N THR A 240 -3.12 -30.05 14.92
CA THR A 240 -3.01 -30.59 16.29
C THR A 240 -3.55 -29.59 17.33
N ASN A 241 -3.90 -30.09 18.51
CA ASN A 241 -4.40 -29.29 19.64
C ASN A 241 -3.37 -29.15 20.78
N ASP A 242 -2.09 -29.28 20.46
CA ASP A 242 -1.02 -29.28 21.46
C ASP A 242 -0.71 -27.86 21.94
N LEU A 243 -0.71 -27.72 23.26
CA LEU A 243 -0.48 -26.51 24.04
C LEU A 243 0.79 -25.77 23.59
N PHE A 244 0.82 -24.46 23.82
CA PHE A 244 1.90 -23.53 23.47
C PHE A 244 3.33 -23.89 23.97
N HIS A 245 3.60 -25.06 24.56
CA HIS A 245 4.85 -25.40 25.27
C HIS A 245 5.32 -24.24 26.16
N LEU A 246 4.39 -23.57 26.83
CA LEU A 246 4.71 -22.52 27.79
C LEU A 246 4.80 -23.18 29.18
N PRO A 247 5.78 -22.80 30.00
CA PRO A 247 5.83 -23.27 31.38
C PRO A 247 4.63 -22.70 32.15
N ILE A 248 3.94 -23.56 32.90
CA ILE A 248 2.72 -23.20 33.64
C ILE A 248 3.12 -22.51 34.95
N PRO A 249 2.75 -21.25 35.17
CA PRO A 249 3.09 -20.55 36.41
C PRO A 249 2.38 -21.16 37.63
N PRO A 250 3.00 -21.16 38.82
CA PRO A 250 2.33 -21.51 40.07
C PRO A 250 1.07 -20.65 40.32
N ALA A 251 0.02 -21.27 40.87
CA ALA A 251 -1.28 -20.59 41.07
C ALA A 251 -1.18 -19.30 41.92
N VAL A 252 -0.32 -19.31 42.94
CA VAL A 252 -0.10 -18.19 43.88
C VAL A 252 0.88 -17.13 43.36
N MET A 253 1.54 -17.36 42.22
CA MET A 253 2.50 -16.41 41.67
C MET A 253 1.79 -15.09 41.29
N PRO A 254 2.29 -13.90 41.66
CA PRO A 254 1.62 -12.66 41.28
C PRO A 254 1.62 -12.48 39.76
N ALA A 255 0.63 -11.74 39.23
CA ALA A 255 0.35 -11.70 37.81
C ALA A 255 1.56 -11.27 36.93
N PRO A 256 2.33 -10.21 37.27
CA PRO A 256 3.51 -9.82 36.49
C PRO A 256 4.53 -10.97 36.40
N GLN A 257 4.85 -11.61 37.52
CA GLN A 257 5.79 -12.72 37.57
C GLN A 257 5.27 -13.96 36.83
N ALA A 258 3.96 -14.24 36.88
CA ALA A 258 3.36 -15.34 36.15
C ALA A 258 3.46 -15.16 34.63
N VAL A 259 3.26 -13.94 34.14
CA VAL A 259 3.45 -13.60 32.73
C VAL A 259 4.91 -13.74 32.32
N LEU A 260 5.86 -13.22 33.12
CA LEU A 260 7.29 -13.37 32.85
C LEU A 260 7.74 -14.82 32.88
N PHE A 261 7.24 -15.61 33.82
CA PHE A 261 7.50 -17.05 33.91
C PHE A 261 7.08 -17.75 32.62
N ALA A 262 5.88 -17.46 32.10
CA ALA A 262 5.43 -18.04 30.83
C ALA A 262 6.31 -17.60 29.64
N PHE A 263 6.81 -16.35 29.63
CA PHE A 263 7.72 -15.86 28.60
C PHE A 263 9.07 -16.59 28.55
N GLU A 264 9.44 -17.35 29.58
CA GLU A 264 10.60 -18.25 29.53
C GLU A 264 10.48 -19.28 28.39
N GLY A 265 9.26 -19.76 28.10
CA GLY A 265 8.98 -20.62 26.95
C GLY A 265 9.17 -19.93 25.59
N ARG A 266 9.48 -18.63 25.57
CA ARG A 266 9.72 -17.79 24.39
C ARG A 266 11.06 -17.06 24.44
N ARG A 267 11.90 -17.34 25.44
CA ARG A 267 13.20 -16.68 25.60
C ARG A 267 14.05 -16.80 24.33
N ALA A 268 14.20 -18.01 23.78
CA ALA A 268 15.03 -18.25 22.61
C ALA A 268 14.65 -17.37 21.38
N ILE A 269 13.36 -17.26 21.05
CA ILE A 269 12.93 -16.45 19.90
C ILE A 269 13.06 -14.96 20.19
N LEU A 270 12.79 -14.51 21.42
CA LEU A 270 12.91 -13.10 21.79
C LEU A 270 14.36 -12.65 21.86
N ASP A 271 15.27 -13.51 22.31
CA ASP A 271 16.72 -13.25 22.31
C ASP A 271 17.24 -13.20 20.88
N GLN A 272 16.79 -14.09 20.00
CA GLN A 272 17.13 -14.06 18.57
C GLN A 272 16.60 -12.78 17.89
N VAL A 273 15.41 -12.30 18.27
CA VAL A 273 14.88 -11.01 17.80
C VAL A 273 15.78 -9.87 18.26
N ALA A 274 16.15 -9.83 19.54
CA ALA A 274 17.02 -8.79 20.10
C ALA A 274 18.45 -8.82 19.52
N GLU A 275 18.97 -10.01 19.18
CA GLU A 275 20.22 -10.17 18.44
C GLU A 275 20.08 -9.61 17.02
N ALA A 276 19.05 -10.04 16.28
CA ALA A 276 18.85 -9.67 14.89
C ALA A 276 18.72 -8.14 14.71
N THR A 277 18.03 -7.45 15.63
CA THR A 277 17.82 -6.00 15.58
C THR A 277 19.09 -5.16 15.82
N ARG A 278 20.19 -5.79 16.25
CA ARG A 278 21.53 -5.16 16.31
C ARG A 278 22.07 -4.85 14.92
N ARG A 279 21.59 -5.53 13.88
CA ARG A 279 21.93 -5.21 12.49
C ARG A 279 21.45 -3.78 12.18
N PRO A 280 22.30 -2.93 11.58
CA PRO A 280 21.99 -1.51 11.47
C PRO A 280 20.89 -1.22 10.45
N ARG A 281 20.74 -2.07 9.43
CA ARG A 281 19.93 -1.82 8.24
C ARG A 281 19.01 -2.99 7.89
N ALA A 282 17.97 -2.76 7.10
CA ALA A 282 17.15 -3.81 6.51
C ALA A 282 16.86 -3.55 5.04
N GLN A 283 16.96 -4.58 4.22
CA GLN A 283 16.45 -4.59 2.85
C GLN A 283 15.82 -5.95 2.59
N TYR A 284 14.50 -5.96 2.50
CA TYR A 284 13.72 -7.17 2.34
C TYR A 284 13.67 -7.59 0.87
N ASP A 285 13.59 -8.90 0.62
CA ASP A 285 13.46 -9.45 -0.75
C ASP A 285 12.02 -9.33 -1.27
N ILE A 286 11.46 -8.12 -1.21
CA ILE A 286 10.15 -7.82 -1.77
C ILE A 286 10.26 -7.85 -3.29
N ARG A 287 9.35 -8.57 -3.93
CA ARG A 287 9.26 -8.62 -5.38
C ARG A 287 8.49 -7.40 -5.90
N TYR A 288 9.16 -6.26 -5.99
CA TYR A 288 8.55 -4.99 -6.42
C TYR A 288 7.94 -5.03 -7.83
N ALA A 289 8.41 -5.96 -8.69
CA ALA A 289 7.82 -6.22 -10.01
C ALA A 289 6.34 -6.63 -9.94
N ASP A 290 5.89 -7.16 -8.80
CA ASP A 290 4.50 -7.55 -8.59
C ASP A 290 3.63 -6.37 -8.08
N SER A 291 4.23 -5.20 -7.83
CA SER A 291 3.55 -3.98 -7.35
C SER A 291 2.62 -4.28 -6.16
N PHE A 292 1.34 -3.91 -6.23
CA PHE A 292 0.36 -4.13 -5.18
C PHE A 292 -0.04 -5.61 -4.98
N ASN A 293 0.35 -6.52 -5.89
CA ASN A 293 0.23 -7.96 -5.68
C ASN A 293 1.34 -8.51 -4.76
N ALA A 294 2.40 -7.73 -4.49
CA ALA A 294 3.57 -8.22 -3.76
C ALA A 294 3.17 -8.67 -2.34
N LEU A 295 3.61 -9.86 -1.96
CA LEU A 295 3.34 -10.41 -0.63
C LEU A 295 4.24 -9.74 0.42
N LEU A 296 3.63 -9.30 1.52
CA LEU A 296 4.30 -8.60 2.63
C LEU A 296 4.16 -9.34 3.98
N PRO A 297 4.44 -10.66 4.07
CA PRO A 297 4.24 -11.45 5.30
C PRO A 297 5.10 -10.99 6.48
N HIS A 298 6.26 -10.40 6.19
CA HIS A 298 7.18 -9.89 7.20
C HIS A 298 6.54 -8.77 8.05
N LEU A 299 5.60 -7.98 7.52
CA LEU A 299 4.90 -6.93 8.28
C LEU A 299 4.09 -7.51 9.46
N ALA A 300 3.36 -8.60 9.22
CA ALA A 300 2.57 -9.27 10.25
C ALA A 300 3.48 -9.89 11.33
N ILE A 301 4.62 -10.44 10.91
CA ILE A 301 5.63 -11.00 11.82
C ILE A 301 6.25 -9.92 12.71
N HIS A 302 6.62 -8.76 12.16
CA HIS A 302 7.13 -7.63 12.95
C HIS A 302 6.12 -7.17 13.99
N LYS A 303 4.85 -7.02 13.59
CA LYS A 303 3.78 -6.70 14.53
C LYS A 303 3.65 -7.76 15.63
N SER A 304 3.76 -9.04 15.28
CA SER A 304 3.74 -10.14 16.26
C SER A 304 4.91 -10.01 17.24
N MET A 305 6.15 -9.83 16.78
CA MET A 305 7.33 -9.64 17.63
C MET A 305 7.13 -8.48 18.61
N VAL A 306 6.71 -7.32 18.11
CA VAL A 306 6.51 -6.11 18.90
C VAL A 306 5.40 -6.25 19.94
N VAL A 307 4.29 -6.92 19.62
CA VAL A 307 3.23 -7.19 20.60
C VAL A 307 3.75 -8.05 21.76
N LYS A 308 4.64 -9.02 21.50
CA LYS A 308 5.18 -9.90 22.56
C LYS A 308 6.17 -9.13 23.44
N LEU A 309 7.07 -8.36 22.82
CA LEU A 309 7.97 -7.46 23.54
C LEU A 309 7.22 -6.44 24.38
N ARG A 310 6.12 -5.86 23.86
CA ARG A 310 5.26 -4.93 24.60
C ARG A 310 4.64 -5.55 25.84
N THR A 311 4.15 -6.78 25.72
CA THR A 311 3.54 -7.50 26.85
C THR A 311 4.59 -7.86 27.89
N ARG A 312 5.77 -8.32 27.46
CA ARG A 312 6.91 -8.58 28.35
C ARG A 312 7.37 -7.31 29.06
N ALA A 313 7.50 -6.19 28.34
CA ALA A 313 7.86 -4.90 28.92
C ALA A 313 6.87 -4.46 30.01
N ALA A 314 5.56 -4.61 29.78
CA ALA A 314 4.54 -4.29 30.78
C ALA A 314 4.71 -5.10 32.07
N ALA A 315 4.91 -6.41 31.92
CA ALA A 315 5.12 -7.32 33.04
C ALA A 315 6.44 -7.02 33.78
N ARG A 316 7.50 -6.66 33.04
CA ARG A 316 8.79 -6.24 33.61
C ARG A 316 8.68 -4.96 34.43
N VAL A 317 8.01 -3.92 33.91
CA VAL A 317 7.74 -2.68 34.66
C VAL A 317 6.98 -3.00 35.95
N ALA A 318 5.89 -3.76 35.87
CA ALA A 318 5.07 -4.13 37.03
C ALA A 318 5.81 -5.03 38.04
N ALA A 319 6.84 -5.76 37.60
CA ALA A 319 7.72 -6.55 38.46
C ALA A 319 8.93 -5.75 38.99
N GLY A 320 9.11 -4.49 38.60
CA GLY A 320 10.24 -3.63 38.99
C GLY A 320 11.50 -3.79 38.13
N ASP A 321 11.49 -4.62 37.08
CA ASP A 321 12.59 -4.78 36.12
C ASP A 321 12.52 -3.69 35.03
N THR A 322 12.88 -2.46 35.39
CA THR A 322 12.81 -1.33 34.47
C THR A 322 13.92 -1.37 33.41
N VAL A 323 15.05 -2.02 33.71
CA VAL A 323 16.16 -2.18 32.77
C VAL A 323 15.74 -3.10 31.61
N GLY A 324 15.25 -4.30 31.91
CA GLY A 324 14.76 -5.22 30.87
C GLY A 324 13.55 -4.67 30.11
N ALA A 325 12.69 -3.88 30.76
CA ALA A 325 11.59 -3.21 30.08
C ALA A 325 12.08 -2.15 29.07
N ALA A 326 13.11 -1.37 29.43
CA ALA A 326 13.70 -0.39 28.53
C ALA A 326 14.39 -1.07 27.32
N GLU A 327 15.05 -2.22 27.52
CA GLU A 327 15.63 -3.03 26.43
C GLU A 327 14.56 -3.56 25.45
N ASP A 328 13.41 -4.00 25.98
CA ASP A 328 12.27 -4.40 25.13
C ASP A 328 11.75 -3.23 24.29
N ILE A 329 11.60 -2.05 24.90
CA ILE A 329 11.15 -0.83 24.20
C ILE A 329 12.15 -0.44 23.11
N GLU A 330 13.45 -0.48 23.39
CA GLU A 330 14.46 -0.21 22.37
C GLU A 330 14.39 -1.23 21.22
N THR A 331 14.21 -2.51 21.53
CA THR A 331 14.05 -3.56 20.51
C THR A 331 12.82 -3.31 19.63
N ILE A 332 11.70 -2.86 20.22
CA ILE A 332 10.49 -2.46 19.47
C ILE A 332 10.81 -1.30 18.52
N LEU A 333 11.49 -0.26 19.02
CA LEU A 333 11.84 0.91 18.23
C LEU A 333 12.82 0.54 17.10
N ARG A 334 13.78 -0.35 17.34
CA ARG A 334 14.67 -0.89 16.30
C ARG A 334 13.90 -1.66 15.22
N LEU A 335 12.95 -2.52 15.59
CA LEU A 335 12.07 -3.19 14.63
C LEU A 335 11.25 -2.18 13.80
N ALA A 336 10.83 -1.07 14.41
CA ALA A 336 10.13 0.00 13.70
C ALA A 336 11.04 0.76 12.72
N ASP A 337 12.32 0.97 13.04
CA ASP A 337 13.26 1.56 12.08
C ASP A 337 13.48 0.63 10.87
N LEU A 338 13.74 -0.65 11.16
CA LEU A 338 14.06 -1.66 10.15
C LEU A 338 12.90 -1.91 9.18
N ILE A 339 11.65 -1.88 9.67
CA ILE A 339 10.47 -2.02 8.80
C ILE A 339 10.23 -0.76 7.94
N GLY A 340 10.67 0.42 8.42
CA GLY A 340 10.55 1.69 7.71
C GLY A 340 11.55 1.88 6.57
N GLU A 341 12.52 0.99 6.42
CA GLU A 341 13.48 1.06 5.32
C GLU A 341 12.88 0.67 3.97
N ASP A 342 11.79 -0.10 3.93
CA ASP A 342 11.15 -0.43 2.67
C ASP A 342 10.30 0.75 2.15
N PRO A 343 10.38 1.08 0.85
CA PRO A 343 9.61 2.14 0.23
C PRO A 343 8.18 1.69 -0.11
N VAL A 344 7.50 0.98 0.80
CA VAL A 344 6.09 0.59 0.62
C VAL A 344 5.23 1.30 1.64
N LEU A 345 4.13 1.91 1.21
CA LEU A 345 3.29 2.72 2.09
C LEU A 345 2.73 1.94 3.26
N ILE A 346 2.33 0.68 3.03
CA ILE A 346 1.87 -0.21 4.10
C ILE A 346 2.98 -0.47 5.14
N GLY A 347 4.24 -0.57 4.71
CA GLY A 347 5.40 -0.71 5.60
C GLY A 347 5.57 0.49 6.52
N TYR A 348 5.49 1.71 5.98
CA TYR A 348 5.47 2.94 6.77
C TYR A 348 4.29 3.00 7.75
N LEU A 349 3.08 2.61 7.32
CA LEU A 349 1.91 2.56 8.20
C LEU A 349 2.09 1.57 9.37
N VAL A 350 2.84 0.49 9.15
CA VAL A 350 3.22 -0.49 10.17
C VAL A 350 4.32 0.06 11.08
N GLN A 351 5.36 0.70 10.55
CA GLN A 351 6.38 1.41 11.35
C GLN A 351 5.74 2.31 12.40
N MET A 352 4.80 3.18 12.00
CA MET A 352 4.11 4.07 12.93
C MET A 352 3.27 3.32 13.97
N ALA A 353 2.66 2.20 13.59
CA ALA A 353 1.93 1.36 14.52
C ALA A 353 2.87 0.75 15.57
N LEU A 354 4.09 0.34 15.17
CA LEU A 354 5.08 -0.22 16.10
C LEU A 354 5.64 0.86 17.03
N GLN A 355 5.88 2.07 16.52
CA GLN A 355 6.24 3.23 17.35
C GLN A 355 5.14 3.57 18.35
N THR A 356 3.87 3.52 17.95
CA THR A 356 2.72 3.71 18.87
C THR A 356 2.72 2.68 19.99
N ILE A 357 3.07 1.42 19.70
CA ILE A 357 3.21 0.37 20.72
C ILE A 357 4.37 0.68 21.68
N ALA A 358 5.50 1.18 21.18
CA ALA A 358 6.61 1.61 22.03
C ALA A 358 6.23 2.78 22.95
N TYR A 359 5.53 3.81 22.45
CA TYR A 359 5.07 4.93 23.27
C TYR A 359 4.10 4.48 24.37
N SER A 360 3.26 3.50 24.08
CA SER A 360 2.38 2.86 25.06
C SER A 360 3.18 2.08 26.13
N ALA A 361 4.26 1.40 25.77
CA ALA A 361 5.14 0.73 26.74
C ALA A 361 5.89 1.74 27.62
N PHE A 362 6.40 2.82 27.02
CA PHE A 362 7.01 3.93 27.74
C PHE A 362 6.02 4.54 28.73
N TRP A 363 4.76 4.72 28.30
CA TRP A 363 3.70 5.23 29.14
C TRP A 363 3.47 4.37 30.40
N ASP A 364 3.40 3.04 30.29
CA ASP A 364 3.17 2.17 31.45
C ASP A 364 4.19 2.37 32.57
N GLY A 365 5.46 2.62 32.23
CA GLY A 365 6.49 2.92 33.24
C GLY A 365 6.44 4.35 33.74
N THR A 366 6.07 5.32 32.90
CA THR A 366 5.92 6.71 33.30
C THR A 366 4.75 6.88 34.27
N SER A 367 3.62 6.22 34.00
CA SER A 367 2.45 6.21 34.88
C SER A 367 2.67 5.49 36.20
N GLN A 368 3.84 4.88 36.41
CA GLN A 368 4.24 4.26 37.67
C GLN A 368 5.47 4.96 38.28
N HIS A 369 5.93 6.07 37.70
CA HIS A 369 7.19 6.73 38.04
C HIS A 369 8.39 5.76 38.10
N ALA A 370 8.38 4.73 37.26
CA ALA A 370 9.34 3.63 37.32
C ALA A 370 10.68 3.97 36.67
N TRP A 371 10.69 4.91 35.71
CA TRP A 371 11.89 5.22 34.95
C TRP A 371 12.88 6.08 35.73
N SER A 372 14.16 5.73 35.64
CA SER A 372 15.27 6.57 36.10
C SER A 372 15.54 7.76 35.18
N ASP A 373 16.24 8.79 35.68
CA ASP A 373 16.65 9.95 34.85
C ASP A 373 17.45 9.51 33.61
N ALA A 374 18.33 8.52 33.76
CA ALA A 374 19.15 7.98 32.66
C ALA A 374 18.30 7.29 31.58
N GLN A 375 17.30 6.51 31.98
CA GLN A 375 16.36 5.86 31.04
C GLN A 375 15.50 6.90 30.32
N LEU A 376 14.98 7.90 31.04
CA LEU A 376 14.20 9.00 30.46
C LEU A 376 15.04 9.78 29.43
N ALA A 377 16.30 10.09 29.75
CA ALA A 377 17.23 10.75 28.83
C ALA A 377 17.55 9.88 27.60
N ALA A 378 17.61 8.56 27.75
CA ALA A 378 17.79 7.64 26.63
C ALA A 378 16.54 7.62 25.72
N PHE A 379 15.34 7.56 26.29
CA PHE A 379 14.09 7.64 25.52
C PHE A 379 13.95 8.97 24.78
N GLN A 380 14.28 10.11 25.41
CA GLN A 380 14.28 11.42 24.74
C GLN A 380 15.15 11.41 23.47
N ARG A 381 16.43 11.02 23.61
CA ARG A 381 17.36 10.92 22.47
C ARG A 381 16.83 9.98 21.39
N ARG A 382 16.22 8.87 21.79
CA ARG A 382 15.69 7.86 20.86
C ARG A 382 14.49 8.38 20.07
N PHE A 383 13.58 9.10 20.71
CA PHE A 383 12.40 9.69 20.08
C PHE A 383 12.75 10.90 19.20
N GLU A 384 13.71 11.73 19.61
CA GLU A 384 14.21 12.86 18.82
C GLU A 384 14.87 12.42 17.50
N GLY A 385 15.49 11.24 17.47
CA GLY A 385 16.14 10.68 16.28
C GLY A 385 15.20 10.06 15.25
N LEU A 386 13.90 9.97 15.51
CA LEU A 386 12.93 9.38 14.58
C LEU A 386 12.70 10.31 13.38
N LYS A 387 13.03 9.85 12.17
CA LYS A 387 12.85 10.59 10.90
C LYS A 387 11.52 10.23 10.24
N GLN A 388 10.41 10.73 10.77
CA GLN A 388 9.08 10.30 10.32
C GLN A 388 8.72 10.90 8.96
N ARG A 389 9.10 12.16 8.72
CA ARG A 389 8.77 12.85 7.45
C ARG A 389 9.53 12.27 6.27
N ASP A 390 10.83 12.03 6.44
CA ASP A 390 11.66 11.42 5.40
C ASP A 390 11.14 10.01 5.02
N SER A 391 10.70 9.23 6.02
CA SER A 391 10.11 7.89 5.81
C SER A 391 8.80 7.97 5.03
N LEU A 392 7.93 8.95 5.34
CA LEU A 392 6.68 9.19 4.61
C LEU A 392 6.93 9.59 3.15
N VAL A 393 7.89 10.49 2.91
CA VAL A 393 8.26 10.91 1.54
C VAL A 393 8.80 9.73 0.74
N LYS A 394 9.67 8.90 1.36
CA LYS A 394 10.17 7.67 0.73
C LYS A 394 9.03 6.72 0.38
N ALA A 395 8.08 6.52 1.29
CA ALA A 395 6.91 5.68 1.07
C ALA A 395 6.03 6.16 -0.09
N PHE A 396 5.75 7.46 -0.19
CA PHE A 396 4.98 8.02 -1.31
C PHE A 396 5.72 7.95 -2.66
N ARG A 397 7.05 8.10 -2.66
CA ARG A 397 7.85 7.85 -3.87
C ARG A 397 7.76 6.40 -4.33
N GLY A 398 7.82 5.46 -3.39
CA GLY A 398 7.65 4.05 -3.70
C GLY A 398 6.23 3.71 -4.16
N GLU A 399 5.21 4.27 -3.53
CA GLU A 399 3.80 4.13 -3.96
C GLU A 399 3.58 4.64 -5.39
N ARG A 400 4.24 5.75 -5.78
CA ARG A 400 4.23 6.26 -7.15
C ARG A 400 4.78 5.23 -8.14
N ILE A 401 5.99 4.73 -7.88
CA ILE A 401 6.66 3.71 -8.71
C ILE A 401 5.83 2.42 -8.74
N GLY A 402 5.27 2.01 -7.59
CA GLY A 402 4.33 0.90 -7.49
C GLY A 402 3.13 1.08 -8.40
N GLY A 403 2.48 2.25 -8.40
CA GLY A 403 1.37 2.54 -9.30
C GLY A 403 1.75 2.51 -10.78
N GLU A 404 2.93 3.00 -11.15
CA GLU A 404 3.45 2.90 -12.52
C GLU A 404 3.56 1.43 -12.98
N ILE A 405 4.11 0.56 -12.12
CA ILE A 405 4.17 -0.89 -12.37
C ILE A 405 2.78 -1.51 -12.40
N ALA A 406 1.86 -1.07 -11.52
CA ALA A 406 0.48 -1.56 -11.52
C ALA A 406 -0.25 -1.27 -12.83
N PHE A 407 -0.07 -0.07 -13.41
CA PHE A 407 -0.65 0.26 -14.72
C PHE A 407 -0.07 -0.60 -15.84
N GLU A 408 1.19 -1.00 -15.75
CA GLU A 408 1.78 -1.96 -16.68
C GLU A 408 1.19 -3.36 -16.51
N LEU A 409 1.03 -3.83 -15.27
CA LEU A 409 0.36 -5.09 -14.98
C LEU A 409 -1.10 -5.08 -15.46
N MET A 410 -1.83 -3.97 -15.33
CA MET A 410 -3.19 -3.83 -15.91
C MET A 410 -3.18 -3.99 -17.43
N ARG A 411 -2.22 -3.35 -18.14
CA ARG A 411 -2.09 -3.46 -19.60
C ARG A 411 -1.77 -4.88 -20.07
N GLN A 412 -1.14 -5.67 -19.20
CA GLN A 412 -0.78 -7.07 -19.43
C GLN A 412 -1.84 -8.07 -18.91
N GLY A 413 -2.85 -7.59 -18.18
CA GLY A 413 -3.86 -8.43 -17.52
C GLY A 413 -3.33 -9.22 -16.32
N GLY A 414 -2.23 -8.77 -15.71
CA GLY A 414 -1.56 -9.44 -14.58
C GLY A 414 -1.81 -8.82 -13.20
N LEU A 415 -2.59 -7.72 -13.11
CA LEU A 415 -2.96 -7.14 -11.82
C LEU A 415 -4.12 -7.93 -11.19
N ASP A 416 -4.03 -8.28 -9.91
CA ASP A 416 -5.12 -8.96 -9.20
C ASP A 416 -6.35 -8.03 -9.16
N PRO A 417 -7.52 -8.46 -9.68
CA PRO A 417 -8.75 -7.67 -9.63
C PRO A 417 -9.18 -7.25 -8.22
N ASN A 418 -8.79 -8.00 -7.19
CA ASN A 418 -9.14 -7.71 -5.79
C ASN A 418 -8.47 -6.44 -5.25
N ILE A 419 -7.41 -5.93 -5.90
CA ILE A 419 -6.71 -4.73 -5.48
C ILE A 419 -7.62 -3.50 -5.42
N PHE A 420 -8.66 -3.43 -6.26
CA PHE A 420 -9.52 -2.25 -6.35
C PHE A 420 -10.64 -2.18 -5.30
N GLY A 421 -10.75 -3.16 -4.40
CA GLY A 421 -11.51 -3.09 -3.14
C GLY A 421 -13.01 -2.74 -3.17
N ALA A 422 -13.65 -2.55 -4.34
CA ALA A 422 -15.03 -2.08 -4.44
C ALA A 422 -15.79 -2.58 -5.69
N MET A 423 -15.50 -3.79 -6.14
CA MET A 423 -16.49 -4.63 -6.78
C MET A 423 -16.53 -5.91 -5.96
N GLU A 424 -17.58 -6.09 -5.15
CA GLU A 424 -17.96 -7.44 -4.75
C GLU A 424 -18.04 -8.23 -6.06
N SER A 425 -17.10 -9.14 -6.25
CA SER A 425 -17.25 -10.26 -7.15
C SER A 425 -18.38 -11.09 -6.54
N ASP A 426 -19.61 -10.72 -6.85
CA ASP A 426 -20.74 -11.63 -6.88
C ASP A 426 -20.27 -12.84 -7.70
N GLY A 427 -19.93 -13.94 -7.00
CA GLY A 427 -19.03 -15.05 -7.38
C GLY A 427 -19.17 -15.72 -8.74
N SER A 428 -19.92 -15.15 -9.68
CA SER A 428 -19.59 -15.16 -11.10
C SER A 428 -18.22 -14.52 -11.34
N GLY A 429 -17.25 -15.30 -11.79
CA GLY A 429 -15.91 -14.82 -12.18
C GLY A 429 -15.93 -13.92 -13.43
N ASN A 430 -16.81 -12.93 -13.50
CA ASN A 430 -16.78 -11.90 -14.51
C ASN A 430 -15.61 -10.97 -14.21
N SER A 431 -14.47 -11.38 -14.76
CA SER A 431 -13.29 -10.54 -14.93
C SER A 431 -13.78 -9.18 -15.45
N PHE A 432 -13.62 -8.12 -14.64
CA PHE A 432 -13.72 -6.75 -15.16
C PHE A 432 -12.97 -6.72 -16.49
N GLY A 433 -13.61 -6.21 -17.55
CA GLY A 433 -13.14 -6.36 -18.94
C GLY A 433 -11.85 -5.58 -19.22
N TRP A 434 -10.76 -5.86 -18.50
CA TRP A 434 -9.45 -5.24 -18.62
C TRP A 434 -8.93 -5.27 -20.05
N GLY A 435 -9.21 -6.35 -20.78
CA GLY A 435 -8.88 -6.49 -22.21
C GLY A 435 -9.67 -5.55 -23.14
N LEU A 436 -10.77 -4.94 -22.66
CA LEU A 436 -11.57 -3.97 -23.42
C LEU A 436 -11.20 -2.52 -23.09
N VAL A 437 -10.43 -2.27 -22.02
CA VAL A 437 -9.98 -0.92 -21.67
C VAL A 437 -8.90 -0.48 -22.68
N PRO A 438 -9.07 0.66 -23.39
CA PRO A 438 -8.05 1.16 -24.29
C PRO A 438 -6.72 1.41 -23.56
N ARG A 439 -5.62 0.86 -24.07
CA ARG A 439 -4.27 1.05 -23.49
C ARG A 439 -3.89 2.53 -23.33
N ALA A 440 -4.32 3.37 -24.26
CA ALA A 440 -4.12 4.82 -24.19
C ALA A 440 -4.77 5.44 -22.94
N TRP A 441 -5.92 4.91 -22.48
CA TRP A 441 -6.57 5.37 -21.26
C TRP A 441 -5.76 4.99 -20.02
N LEU A 442 -5.24 3.75 -19.97
CA LEU A 442 -4.36 3.32 -18.88
C LEU A 442 -3.08 4.16 -18.82
N LEU A 443 -2.51 4.53 -19.96
CA LEU A 443 -1.33 5.40 -20.00
C LEU A 443 -1.64 6.85 -19.56
N GLN A 444 -2.82 7.38 -19.91
CA GLN A 444 -3.27 8.68 -19.38
C GLN A 444 -3.47 8.63 -17.85
N ASN A 445 -4.07 7.55 -17.34
CA ASN A 445 -4.20 7.35 -15.89
C ASN A 445 -2.83 7.27 -15.22
N GLN A 446 -1.87 6.56 -15.80
CA GLN A 446 -0.50 6.49 -15.26
C GLN A 446 0.18 7.86 -15.17
N ALA A 447 0.06 8.68 -16.23
CA ALA A 447 0.60 10.04 -16.23
C ALA A 447 -0.08 10.91 -15.16
N TYR A 448 -1.41 10.80 -15.04
CA TYR A 448 -2.17 11.53 -14.04
C TYR A 448 -1.80 11.09 -12.60
N HIS A 449 -1.81 9.79 -12.31
CA HIS A 449 -1.38 9.22 -11.04
C HIS A 449 -0.01 9.72 -10.61
N SER A 450 0.98 9.60 -11.49
CA SER A 450 2.35 10.02 -11.19
C SER A 450 2.44 11.52 -10.91
N SER A 451 1.69 12.34 -11.65
CA SER A 451 1.62 13.79 -11.41
C SER A 451 0.98 14.16 -10.07
N VAL A 452 -0.02 13.40 -9.61
CA VAL A 452 -0.67 13.60 -8.30
C VAL A 452 0.29 13.22 -7.18
N MET A 453 0.95 12.07 -7.30
CA MET A 453 1.90 11.60 -6.29
C MET A 453 3.11 12.53 -6.13
N VAL A 454 3.59 13.14 -7.22
CA VAL A 454 4.62 14.19 -7.16
C VAL A 454 4.11 15.43 -6.43
N GLN A 455 2.87 15.87 -6.68
CA GLN A 455 2.29 17.01 -5.97
C GLN A 455 2.16 16.74 -4.47
N VAL A 456 1.81 15.51 -4.08
CA VAL A 456 1.81 15.08 -2.67
C VAL A 456 3.21 15.19 -2.10
N VAL A 457 4.23 14.60 -2.73
CA VAL A 457 5.62 14.69 -2.25
C VAL A 457 6.09 16.14 -2.14
N ASP A 458 5.75 17.00 -3.10
CA ASP A 458 6.10 18.42 -3.11
C ASP A 458 5.42 19.19 -1.97
N ALA A 459 4.15 18.89 -1.67
CA ALA A 459 3.46 19.44 -0.51
C ALA A 459 4.14 18.97 0.79
N LEU A 460 4.49 17.69 0.87
CA LEU A 460 5.12 17.14 2.06
C LEU A 460 6.49 17.75 2.36
N GLN A 461 7.27 18.07 1.33
CA GLN A 461 8.59 18.67 1.47
C GLN A 461 8.54 20.18 1.76
N ARG A 462 7.47 20.88 1.33
CA ARG A 462 7.29 22.31 1.61
C ARG A 462 6.85 22.60 3.04
N CYS A 463 6.21 21.64 3.70
CA CYS A 463 5.85 21.72 5.12
C CYS A 463 6.54 20.60 5.88
N ASP A 464 7.60 20.93 6.63
CA ASP A 464 8.38 19.97 7.39
C ASP A 464 8.55 20.46 8.83
N PRO A 465 7.62 20.08 9.74
CA PRO A 465 7.71 20.45 11.14
C PRO A 465 8.95 19.87 11.84
N GLU A 466 9.54 18.77 11.35
CA GLU A 466 10.78 18.21 11.90
C GLU A 466 11.98 19.13 11.62
N ARG A 467 11.95 19.89 10.52
CA ARG A 467 12.97 20.87 10.13
C ARG A 467 12.62 22.32 10.48
N GLY A 468 11.51 22.55 11.20
CA GLY A 468 11.02 23.90 11.53
C GLY A 468 10.50 24.69 10.31
N ILE A 469 10.20 24.00 9.21
CA ILE A 469 9.67 24.60 7.98
C ILE A 469 8.14 24.69 8.11
N ALA A 470 7.63 25.91 8.24
CA ALA A 470 6.23 26.35 8.25
C ALA A 470 5.16 25.26 8.49
N THR A 471 4.61 25.21 9.70
CA THR A 471 3.45 24.38 10.10
C THR A 471 2.13 24.82 9.45
N LYS A 472 2.02 26.08 9.03
CA LYS A 472 0.83 26.61 8.34
C LYS A 472 0.79 26.12 6.88
N GLY A 473 0.05 25.05 6.61
CA GLY A 473 -0.35 24.66 5.25
C GLY A 473 -0.30 23.17 4.91
N SER A 474 0.35 22.32 5.71
CA SER A 474 0.58 20.89 5.40
C SER A 474 -0.72 20.09 5.23
N ILE A 475 -1.61 20.20 6.22
CA ILE A 475 -2.92 19.54 6.20
C ILE A 475 -3.78 20.19 5.13
N TRP A 476 -3.86 21.53 5.08
CA TRP A 476 -4.69 22.22 4.10
C TRP A 476 -4.27 21.99 2.65
N GLU A 477 -3.00 21.77 2.34
CA GLU A 477 -2.59 21.41 0.97
C GLU A 477 -2.91 19.96 0.64
N THR A 478 -2.73 19.03 1.59
CA THR A 478 -3.04 17.61 1.35
C THR A 478 -4.54 17.36 1.39
N GLU A 479 -5.28 17.98 2.29
CA GLU A 479 -6.74 18.06 2.37
C GLU A 479 -7.30 18.88 1.20
N ARG A 480 -6.58 19.84 0.61
CA ARG A 480 -6.99 20.47 -0.64
C ARG A 480 -6.69 19.58 -1.83
N ILE A 481 -5.56 18.85 -1.85
CA ILE A 481 -5.30 17.80 -2.84
C ILE A 481 -6.40 16.76 -2.71
N ASP A 482 -6.73 16.34 -1.50
CA ASP A 482 -7.81 15.42 -1.18
C ASP A 482 -9.12 16.06 -1.60
N GLN A 483 -9.60 17.21 -1.13
CA GLN A 483 -10.85 17.87 -1.55
C GLN A 483 -10.94 18.14 -3.07
N THR A 484 -9.86 18.56 -3.73
CA THR A 484 -9.78 18.68 -5.20
C THR A 484 -9.93 17.29 -5.88
N LEU A 485 -9.57 16.22 -5.16
CA LEU A 485 -9.71 14.80 -5.49
C LEU A 485 -10.79 14.04 -4.66
N LEU A 486 -11.63 14.67 -3.81
CA LEU A 486 -12.47 14.09 -2.71
C LEU A 486 -13.81 14.79 -2.51
N ASP A 487 -14.07 15.88 -3.23
CA ASP A 487 -15.40 15.99 -3.85
C ASP A 487 -15.78 14.69 -4.63
N THR A 488 -14.78 13.80 -4.83
CA THR A 488 -14.71 12.55 -5.59
C THR A 488 -14.85 11.20 -4.85
N ALA A 489 -14.63 11.04 -3.53
CA ALA A 489 -14.74 9.70 -2.90
C ALA A 489 -15.94 9.49 -1.96
N GLY A 490 -16.62 10.54 -1.52
CA GLY A 490 -17.83 10.41 -0.70
C GLY A 490 -19.11 10.11 -1.49
N ARG A 491 -19.11 10.37 -2.81
CA ARG A 491 -20.26 10.15 -3.68
C ARG A 491 -20.07 8.88 -4.51
N ARG A 492 -21.02 7.94 -4.41
CA ARG A 492 -21.14 6.74 -5.27
C ARG A 492 -21.19 7.04 -6.78
N PHE A 493 -21.37 8.30 -7.17
CA PHE A 493 -21.39 8.80 -8.54
C PHE A 493 -20.63 10.13 -8.63
N HIS A 494 -19.40 10.11 -9.15
CA HIS A 494 -18.57 11.31 -9.35
C HIS A 494 -18.20 11.51 -10.85
N PRO A 495 -18.17 12.75 -11.38
CA PRO A 495 -17.74 13.04 -12.76
C PRO A 495 -16.31 12.58 -13.13
N GLY A 496 -15.39 12.45 -12.17
CA GLY A 496 -14.04 11.89 -12.34
C GLY A 496 -13.98 10.36 -12.41
N LEU A 497 -14.91 9.64 -11.74
CA LEU A 497 -15.14 8.20 -11.97
C LEU A 497 -15.80 7.95 -13.34
N LEU A 498 -16.48 8.97 -13.88
CA LEU A 498 -17.02 8.98 -15.24
C LEU A 498 -15.96 9.40 -16.28
N HIS A 499 -14.79 9.89 -15.86
CA HIS A 499 -13.73 10.32 -16.78
C HIS A 499 -12.72 9.19 -17.04
N PRO A 500 -12.62 8.67 -18.27
CA PRO A 500 -11.84 7.47 -18.58
C PRO A 500 -10.34 7.59 -18.26
N TYR A 501 -9.80 8.81 -18.22
CA TYR A 501 -8.38 9.09 -17.95
C TYR A 501 -8.03 9.22 -16.46
N ARG A 502 -9.00 9.08 -15.54
CA ARG A 502 -8.76 9.26 -14.08
C ARG A 502 -9.31 8.14 -13.20
N ILE A 503 -10.27 7.36 -13.71
CA ILE A 503 -10.96 6.31 -12.94
C ILE A 503 -9.99 5.36 -12.21
N PHE A 504 -8.99 4.81 -12.91
CA PHE A 504 -8.05 3.86 -12.33
C PHE A 504 -7.05 4.51 -11.39
N THR A 505 -6.73 5.78 -11.61
CA THR A 505 -5.92 6.56 -10.65
C THR A 505 -6.63 6.66 -9.32
N HIS A 506 -7.92 7.03 -9.31
CA HIS A 506 -8.69 7.14 -8.07
C HIS A 506 -8.88 5.81 -7.36
N MET A 507 -8.87 4.69 -8.08
CA MET A 507 -8.94 3.36 -7.46
C MET A 507 -7.59 2.91 -6.86
N LEU A 508 -6.46 3.38 -7.40
CA LEU A 508 -5.12 3.05 -6.89
C LEU A 508 -4.62 4.03 -5.82
N LEU A 509 -5.11 5.26 -5.78
CA LEU A 509 -4.67 6.25 -4.80
C LEU A 509 -5.04 5.77 -3.38
N PRO A 510 -4.10 5.80 -2.43
CA PRO A 510 -4.44 5.57 -1.03
C PRO A 510 -5.29 6.73 -0.50
N ALA A 511 -5.89 6.56 0.67
CA ALA A 511 -6.61 7.64 1.35
C ALA A 511 -5.61 8.69 1.88
N LEU A 512 -5.23 9.65 1.02
CA LEU A 512 -4.12 10.59 1.23
C LEU A 512 -4.24 11.38 2.54
N ALA A 513 -5.38 12.02 2.85
CA ALA A 513 -5.54 12.74 4.11
C ALA A 513 -5.47 11.81 5.33
N LYS A 514 -6.01 10.59 5.24
CA LYS A 514 -5.94 9.63 6.36
C LYS A 514 -4.51 9.19 6.65
N VAL A 515 -3.72 8.95 5.61
CA VAL A 515 -2.29 8.61 5.74
C VAL A 515 -1.53 9.77 6.37
N HIS A 516 -1.76 10.99 5.88
CA HIS A 516 -1.11 12.19 6.38
C HIS A 516 -1.49 12.48 7.84
N ALA A 517 -2.78 12.48 8.18
CA ALA A 517 -3.25 12.68 9.55
C ALA A 517 -2.69 11.63 10.52
N LYS A 518 -2.52 10.38 10.06
CA LYS A 518 -1.85 9.36 10.85
C LYS A 518 -0.37 9.72 11.06
N ALA A 519 0.33 10.19 10.03
CA ALA A 519 1.73 10.61 10.09
C ALA A 519 1.93 11.76 11.08
N ASP A 520 1.11 12.80 10.97
CA ASP A 520 1.10 13.94 11.89
C ASP A 520 0.86 13.48 13.32
N ARG A 521 -0.11 12.57 13.54
CA ARG A 521 -0.36 11.99 14.86
C ARG A 521 0.85 11.25 15.42
N SER A 522 1.57 10.51 14.59
CA SER A 522 2.79 9.80 15.01
C SER A 522 3.90 10.77 15.40
N LEU A 523 4.07 11.85 14.65
CA LEU A 523 5.06 12.90 14.92
C LEU A 523 4.73 13.65 16.22
N THR A 524 3.49 14.08 16.36
CA THR A 524 3.00 14.76 17.56
C THR A 524 3.09 13.87 18.79
N THR A 525 2.77 12.58 18.68
CA THR A 525 2.93 11.63 19.79
C THR A 525 4.40 11.52 20.23
N SER A 526 5.34 11.57 19.29
CA SER A 526 6.77 11.61 19.61
C SER A 526 7.15 12.87 20.40
N ARG A 527 6.69 14.05 19.96
CA ARG A 527 6.93 15.33 20.66
C ARG A 527 6.33 15.35 22.06
N LEU A 528 5.12 14.80 22.23
CA LEU A 528 4.50 14.62 23.54
C LEU A 528 5.34 13.71 24.43
N ALA A 529 5.82 12.56 23.91
CA ALA A 529 6.64 11.62 24.66
C ALA A 529 7.99 12.24 25.12
N ILE A 530 8.67 13.00 24.25
CA ILE A 530 9.90 13.73 24.58
C ILE A 530 9.65 14.74 25.71
N THR A 531 8.52 15.47 25.64
CA THR A 531 8.14 16.46 26.64
C THR A 531 7.83 15.81 27.99
N VAL A 532 7.10 14.69 27.98
CA VAL A 532 6.78 13.90 29.18
C VAL A 532 8.05 13.37 29.85
N ALA A 533 9.01 12.88 29.07
CA ALA A 533 10.29 12.48 29.62
C ALA A 533 11.03 13.67 30.26
N GLY A 534 11.00 14.86 29.65
CA GLY A 534 11.54 16.08 30.26
C GLY A 534 10.85 16.47 31.58
N LEU A 535 9.52 16.37 31.62
CA LEU A 535 8.71 16.64 32.82
C LEU A 535 9.04 15.67 33.97
N GLU A 536 9.15 14.37 33.70
CA GLU A 536 9.54 13.38 34.72
C GLU A 536 10.96 13.61 35.23
N ARG A 537 11.90 13.95 34.34
CA ARG A 537 13.28 14.27 34.76
C ARG A 537 13.34 15.53 35.62
N HIS A 538 12.52 16.53 35.33
CA HIS A 538 12.35 17.70 36.20
C HIS A 538 11.81 17.28 37.57
N ARG A 539 10.74 16.47 37.60
CA ARG A 539 10.13 15.98 38.85
C ARG A 539 11.11 15.16 39.70
N LEU A 540 11.90 14.27 39.09
CA LEU A 540 12.92 13.50 39.79
C LEU A 540 14.00 14.40 40.42
N ALA A 541 14.33 15.52 39.77
CA ALA A 541 15.37 16.43 40.26
C ALA A 541 14.88 17.45 41.29
N THR A 542 13.62 17.89 41.20
CA THR A 542 13.07 19.00 42.02
C THR A 542 11.97 18.59 42.99
N GLY A 543 11.43 17.37 42.83
CA GLY A 543 10.31 16.84 43.61
C GLY A 543 8.93 17.21 43.06
N SER A 544 8.82 18.09 42.06
CA SER A 544 7.54 18.54 41.50
C SER A 544 7.61 18.79 40.00
N TYR A 545 6.46 18.84 39.33
CA TYR A 545 6.39 19.26 37.93
C TYR A 545 6.51 20.78 37.80
N PRO A 546 7.04 21.29 36.67
CA PRO A 546 7.18 22.72 36.46
C PRO A 546 5.83 23.43 36.31
N LYS A 547 5.80 24.75 36.53
CA LYS A 547 4.59 25.56 36.33
C LYS A 547 4.34 25.84 34.85
N ALA A 548 5.40 25.92 34.05
CA ALA A 548 5.33 26.11 32.60
C ALA A 548 6.36 25.25 31.87
N LEU A 549 6.11 24.93 30.59
CA LEU A 549 7.07 24.20 29.76
C LEU A 549 8.41 24.94 29.57
N GLY A 550 8.40 26.27 29.69
CA GLY A 550 9.61 27.08 29.64
C GLY A 550 10.63 26.72 30.73
N ASP A 551 10.16 26.24 31.89
CA ASP A 551 11.01 25.87 33.01
C ASP A 551 11.81 24.58 32.73
N LEU A 552 11.48 23.82 31.67
CA LEU A 552 12.24 22.65 31.24
C LEU A 552 13.52 23.03 30.47
N VAL A 553 13.61 24.27 29.98
CA VAL A 553 14.69 24.75 29.11
C VAL A 553 15.82 25.37 29.93
N PRO A 554 17.11 25.19 29.55
CA PRO A 554 17.62 24.28 28.52
C PRO A 554 17.99 22.89 29.07
N LYS A 555 17.81 22.68 30.37
CA LYS A 555 18.41 21.55 31.09
C LYS A 555 17.80 20.19 30.73
N TRP A 556 16.49 20.11 30.55
CA TRP A 556 15.76 18.86 30.31
C TRP A 556 15.26 18.73 28.87
N VAL A 557 15.06 19.86 28.19
CA VAL A 557 14.79 19.96 26.74
C VAL A 557 15.54 21.17 26.17
N PRO A 558 16.05 21.10 24.93
CA PRO A 558 16.87 22.17 24.35
C PRO A 558 16.09 23.46 24.06
N THR A 559 14.83 23.33 23.66
CA THR A 559 13.92 24.44 23.37
C THR A 559 12.51 24.08 23.84
N VAL A 560 11.65 25.09 23.99
CA VAL A 560 10.24 24.85 24.33
C VAL A 560 9.62 23.92 23.28
N PRO A 561 9.06 22.76 23.67
CA PRO A 561 8.48 21.83 22.72
C PRO A 561 7.30 22.46 21.96
N LEU A 562 7.43 22.53 20.64
CA LEU A 562 6.39 23.06 19.76
C LEU A 562 5.47 21.93 19.29
N ASP A 563 4.20 22.29 19.13
CA ASP A 563 3.14 21.48 18.54
C ASP A 563 3.31 21.45 17.00
N PRO A 564 3.53 20.27 16.40
CA PRO A 564 3.64 20.15 14.94
C PRO A 564 2.40 20.61 14.17
N MET A 565 1.24 20.72 14.84
CA MET A 565 -0.02 21.05 14.18
C MET A 565 -0.13 22.56 13.90
N ASP A 566 0.33 23.43 14.79
CA ASP A 566 0.18 24.88 14.63
C ASP A 566 1.46 25.70 14.88
N GLY A 567 2.55 25.04 15.26
CA GLY A 567 3.84 25.66 15.54
C GLY A 567 3.89 26.45 16.85
N GLN A 568 2.83 26.43 17.67
CA GLN A 568 2.83 27.02 19.00
C GLN A 568 3.41 26.04 20.03
N PRO A 569 3.78 26.47 21.25
CA PRO A 569 4.13 25.54 22.31
C PRO A 569 3.03 24.49 22.53
N LEU A 570 3.44 23.24 22.84
CA LEU A 570 2.49 22.21 23.29
C LEU A 570 1.69 22.71 24.48
N ARG A 571 0.43 22.28 24.58
CA ARG A 571 -0.48 22.76 25.62
C ARG A 571 -0.20 21.97 26.88
N TYR A 572 0.18 22.69 27.92
CA TYR A 572 0.54 22.14 29.21
C TYR A 572 -0.20 22.86 30.32
N ARG A 573 -0.75 22.09 31.25
CA ARG A 573 -1.37 22.60 32.46
C ARG A 573 -0.99 21.75 33.66
N LEU A 574 -0.41 22.37 34.68
CA LEU A 574 -0.27 21.76 36.00
C LEU A 574 -1.61 21.88 36.73
N ASN A 575 -2.12 20.75 37.22
CA ASN A 575 -3.39 20.67 37.94
C ASN A 575 -3.17 20.82 39.45
N ALA A 576 -4.25 21.12 40.18
CA ALA A 576 -4.18 21.42 41.62
C ALA A 576 -3.79 20.20 42.49
N ASP A 577 -4.02 18.99 42.01
CA ASP A 577 -3.64 17.71 42.65
C ASP A 577 -2.17 17.34 42.44
N GLY A 578 -1.43 18.12 41.65
CA GLY A 578 -0.05 17.83 41.27
C GLY A 578 0.08 17.00 39.99
N SER A 579 -1.02 16.59 39.36
CA SER A 579 -1.02 16.03 38.00
C SER A 579 -0.74 17.09 36.96
N PHE A 580 -0.47 16.66 35.72
CA PHE A 580 -0.46 17.57 34.58
C PHE A 580 -1.34 17.09 33.43
N THR A 581 -1.72 18.02 32.56
CA THR A 581 -2.34 17.75 31.26
C THR A 581 -1.36 18.19 30.18
N LEU A 582 -1.10 17.35 29.19
CA LEU A 582 -0.26 17.68 28.04
C LEU A 582 -0.96 17.23 26.74
N TYR A 583 -1.12 18.13 25.78
CA TYR A 583 -1.81 17.84 24.53
C TYR A 583 -1.37 18.73 23.36
N SER A 584 -1.80 18.32 22.17
CA SER A 584 -1.74 19.07 20.92
C SER A 584 -3.16 19.36 20.43
N VAL A 585 -3.33 20.44 19.67
CA VAL A 585 -4.62 20.84 19.07
C VAL A 585 -5.15 19.85 18.03
N GLY A 586 -4.36 18.84 17.65
CA GLY A 586 -4.80 17.84 16.69
C GLY A 586 -5.13 18.42 15.31
N THR A 587 -5.92 17.70 14.53
CA THR A 587 -6.17 18.01 13.11
C THR A 587 -7.19 19.11 12.86
N ASN A 588 -7.99 19.51 13.86
CA ASN A 588 -8.91 20.64 13.72
C ASN A 588 -8.19 22.01 13.94
N HIS A 589 -6.96 21.98 14.47
CA HIS A 589 -6.16 23.16 14.82
C HIS A 589 -6.86 24.15 15.78
N ALA A 590 -7.87 23.67 16.49
CA ALA A 590 -8.58 24.41 17.52
C ALA A 590 -8.18 23.86 18.88
N ASP A 591 -8.05 24.73 19.87
CA ASP A 591 -7.80 24.29 21.25
C ASP A 591 -9.14 23.95 21.90
N ASP A 592 -9.39 22.65 22.07
CA ASP A 592 -10.60 22.12 22.72
C ASP A 592 -10.39 21.88 24.22
N GLY A 593 -9.34 22.46 24.82
CA GLY A 593 -9.07 22.40 26.26
C GLY A 593 -8.55 21.05 26.75
N GLY A 594 -8.07 20.19 25.85
CA GLY A 594 -7.54 18.86 26.14
C GLY A 594 -8.64 17.83 26.44
N VAL A 595 -9.84 17.99 25.89
CA VAL A 595 -10.97 17.07 26.12
C VAL A 595 -11.10 16.05 24.99
N MET A 596 -10.99 14.76 25.31
CA MET A 596 -11.25 13.68 24.34
C MET A 596 -12.77 13.48 24.17
N SER A 597 -13.32 13.76 22.99
CA SER A 597 -14.73 13.45 22.71
C SER A 597 -14.96 11.94 22.47
N LYS A 598 -16.07 11.40 23.02
CA LYS A 598 -16.49 9.99 22.87
C LYS A 598 -17.11 9.67 21.51
N SER A 599 -17.50 10.68 20.74
CA SER A 599 -18.21 10.47 19.48
C SER A 599 -17.24 10.12 18.34
N LYS A 600 -17.60 9.12 17.52
CA LYS A 600 -16.92 8.89 16.22
C LYS A 600 -17.16 10.04 15.24
N ASP A 601 -18.20 10.85 15.50
CA ASP A 601 -18.62 11.99 14.69
C ASP A 601 -18.15 13.33 15.28
N ALA A 602 -17.42 13.31 16.40
CA ALA A 602 -16.75 14.52 16.86
C ALA A 602 -15.62 14.83 15.88
N GLU A 603 -15.69 16.00 15.25
CA GLU A 603 -14.64 16.56 14.40
C GLU A 603 -13.35 16.69 15.23
N HIS A 604 -12.58 15.60 15.22
CA HIS A 604 -11.19 15.44 15.67
C HIS A 604 -10.74 16.27 16.89
N PRO A 605 -11.06 15.83 18.13
CA PRO A 605 -10.63 16.51 19.35
C PRO A 605 -9.10 16.48 19.53
N ASP A 606 -8.61 17.40 20.36
CA ASP A 606 -7.23 17.49 20.86
C ASP A 606 -6.55 16.13 21.07
N TRP A 607 -5.27 16.05 20.69
CA TRP A 607 -4.45 14.85 20.88
C TRP A 607 -3.76 14.88 22.24
N VAL A 608 -4.45 14.33 23.24
CA VAL A 608 -4.01 14.31 24.63
C VAL A 608 -3.05 13.16 24.93
N TRP A 609 -1.98 13.42 25.66
CA TRP A 609 -1.10 12.38 26.19
C TRP A 609 -1.69 11.75 27.48
N PRO A 610 -1.65 10.41 27.64
CA PRO A 610 -1.21 9.39 26.68
C PRO A 610 -2.28 9.09 25.63
N PRO A 611 -1.93 8.63 24.41
CA PRO A 611 -2.86 8.54 23.28
C PRO A 611 -4.02 7.54 23.42
N ASN A 612 -4.00 6.59 24.38
CA ASN A 612 -5.03 5.56 24.57
C ASN A 612 -5.39 5.28 26.05
N HIS A 613 -5.56 6.30 26.89
CA HIS A 613 -5.95 6.13 28.31
C HIS A 613 -7.33 5.44 28.49
N PRO A 614 -7.52 4.54 29.48
CA PRO A 614 -8.78 3.85 29.72
C PRO A 614 -9.90 4.71 30.32
N THR A 615 -9.60 5.91 30.82
CA THR A 615 -10.58 6.88 31.35
C THR A 615 -10.65 8.15 30.51
N ASP A 616 -11.80 8.82 30.53
CA ASP A 616 -12.07 10.08 29.81
C ASP A 616 -11.30 11.25 30.42
N GLU A 617 -11.12 11.25 31.74
CA GLU A 617 -10.24 12.16 32.43
C GLU A 617 -8.81 11.63 32.35
N ARG A 618 -8.04 12.13 31.37
CA ARG A 618 -6.60 11.89 31.29
C ARG A 618 -5.88 12.80 32.28
N ARG A 619 -6.08 12.53 33.57
CA ARG A 619 -5.26 13.11 34.63
C ARG A 619 -4.01 12.25 34.78
N LEU A 620 -2.85 12.87 34.67
CA LEU A 620 -1.58 12.22 35.00
C LEU A 620 -1.40 12.25 36.51
N PHE A 621 -1.96 11.24 37.20
CA PHE A 621 -1.98 11.05 38.66
C PHE A 621 -3.06 11.82 39.42
#